data_AF-W4Q576-F1
#
_entry.id   AF-W4Q576-F1
#
_cell.length_a   1.000
_cell.length_b   1.000
_cell.length_c   1.000
_cell.angle_alpha   90.00
_cell.angle_beta   90.00
_cell.angle_gamma   90.00
#
_symmetry.space_group_name_H-M   'P 1'
#
loop_
_entity.id
_entity.type
_entity.pdbx_description
1 polymer ?
#
loop_
_entity_poly.entity_id
_entity_poly.type
_entity_poly.pdbx_seq_one_letter_code
_entity_poly.pdbx_strand_id
1 'polypeptide(L)'
;MNGENRQMFSRPFYSLEEFVDAISERFQCPVTIEDANHHLLAYSSHDEETDAARVSTIIGRRVPERVIHRFWKEGVIPTLNQSDEPLVIPKIGDIGLGNRVAISIRQNE
;
A
#
# COMPACT_ATOMS: atom_id res chain seq x y z
N MET A 1 8.87 14.94 17.96
CA MET A 1 8.04 13.74 17.68
C MET A 1 8.86 12.58 17.07
N ASN A 2 10.11 12.32 17.51
CA ASN A 2 11.02 11.38 16.81
C ASN A 2 11.50 10.17 17.64
N GLY A 3 11.09 10.04 18.91
CA GLY A 3 11.52 8.94 19.78
C GLY A 3 10.64 7.69 19.70
N GLU A 4 9.32 7.86 19.77
CA GLU A 4 8.35 6.76 19.84
C GLU A 4 8.24 5.98 18.52
N ASN A 5 8.25 6.66 17.37
CA ASN A 5 8.21 5.99 16.05
C ASN A 5 9.41 5.07 15.83
N ARG A 6 10.60 5.54 16.27
CA ARG A 6 11.82 4.75 16.16
C ARG A 6 11.75 3.52 17.07
N GLN A 7 11.10 3.64 18.24
CA GLN A 7 10.87 2.49 19.12
C GLN A 7 9.88 1.48 18.51
N MET A 8 8.74 1.93 17.97
CA MET A 8 7.71 1.07 17.38
C MET A 8 8.23 0.17 16.25
N PHE A 9 9.09 0.71 15.37
CA PHE A 9 9.68 -0.04 14.25
C PHE A 9 11.09 -0.58 14.55
N SER A 10 11.62 -0.42 15.77
CA SER A 10 12.91 -1.02 16.18
C SER A 10 12.80 -2.44 16.73
N ARG A 11 11.58 -2.92 16.96
CA ARG A 11 11.31 -4.30 17.37
C ARG A 11 11.25 -5.22 16.14
N PRO A 12 11.55 -6.52 16.29
CA PRO A 12 11.24 -7.50 15.26
C PRO A 12 9.73 -7.58 15.03
N PHE A 13 9.35 -7.85 13.79
CA PHE A 13 8.00 -8.26 13.39
C PHE A 13 8.08 -9.72 12.98
N TYR A 14 7.13 -10.53 13.44
CA TYR A 14 7.12 -11.98 13.20
C TYR A 14 6.24 -12.37 12.01
N SER A 15 5.46 -11.43 11.46
CA SER A 15 4.72 -11.60 10.22
C SER A 15 4.55 -10.27 9.47
N LEU A 16 4.17 -10.35 8.18
CA LEU A 16 3.84 -9.15 7.41
C LEU A 16 2.54 -8.51 7.90
N GLU A 17 1.59 -9.30 8.40
CA GLU A 17 0.34 -8.84 9.00
C GLU A 17 0.61 -7.93 10.20
N GLU A 18 1.48 -8.38 11.11
CA GLU A 18 1.88 -7.58 12.28
C GLU A 18 2.55 -6.27 11.86
N PHE A 19 3.34 -6.31 10.78
CA PHE A 19 4.03 -5.15 10.27
C PHE A 19 3.07 -4.13 9.63
N VAL A 20 2.13 -4.57 8.78
CA VAL A 20 1.14 -3.67 8.16
C VAL A 20 0.18 -3.08 9.18
N ASP A 21 -0.20 -3.84 10.21
CA ASP A 21 -1.04 -3.32 11.30
C ASP A 21 -0.30 -2.23 12.08
N ALA A 22 1.00 -2.39 12.36
CA ALA A 22 1.81 -1.34 12.99
C ALA A 22 1.93 -0.07 12.14
N ILE A 23 2.08 -0.21 10.81
CA ILE A 23 2.06 0.95 9.89
C ILE A 23 0.68 1.62 9.92
N SER A 24 -0.38 0.82 9.85
CA SER A 24 -1.77 1.29 9.86
C SER A 24 -2.11 2.04 11.15
N GLU A 25 -1.73 1.51 12.31
CA GLU A 25 -1.87 2.17 13.61
C GLU A 25 -1.12 3.51 13.64
N ARG A 26 0.06 3.59 13.04
CA ARG A 26 0.83 4.82 13.03
C ARG A 26 0.25 5.90 12.11
N PHE A 27 -0.19 5.53 10.92
CA PHE A 27 -0.71 6.48 9.93
C PHE A 27 -2.22 6.69 10.03
N GLN A 28 -2.91 5.90 10.85
CA GLN A 28 -4.36 5.90 10.98
C GLN A 28 -5.05 5.74 9.60
N CYS A 29 -4.48 4.89 8.76
CA CYS A 29 -5.00 4.64 7.42
C CYS A 29 -4.80 3.18 6.99
N PRO A 30 -5.63 2.65 6.06
CA PRO A 30 -5.49 1.28 5.59
C PRO A 30 -4.22 1.08 4.77
N VAL A 31 -3.49 -0.01 5.03
CA VAL A 31 -2.21 -0.34 4.37
C VAL A 31 -2.35 -1.67 3.62
N THR A 32 -1.69 -1.79 2.48
CA THR A 32 -1.42 -3.06 1.78
C THR A 32 0.07 -3.19 1.52
N ILE A 33 0.57 -4.42 1.53
CA ILE A 33 1.89 -4.79 0.99
C ILE A 33 1.65 -5.77 -0.15
N GLU A 34 2.27 -5.49 -1.28
CA GLU A 34 2.09 -6.23 -2.53
C GLU A 34 3.46 -6.63 -3.09
N ASP A 35 3.51 -7.74 -3.84
CA ASP A 35 4.71 -8.14 -4.57
C ASP A 35 4.85 -7.38 -5.92
N ALA A 36 5.98 -7.58 -6.61
CA ALA A 36 6.24 -6.97 -7.91
C ALA A 36 5.25 -7.39 -9.03
N ASN A 37 4.49 -8.48 -8.82
CA ASN A 37 3.44 -8.93 -9.71
C ASN A 37 2.05 -8.42 -9.30
N HIS A 38 1.97 -7.52 -8.31
CA HIS A 38 0.75 -6.98 -7.72
C HIS A 38 -0.12 -8.02 -6.99
N HIS A 39 0.47 -9.10 -6.49
CA HIS A 39 -0.21 -9.98 -5.53
C HIS A 39 -0.20 -9.37 -4.14
N LEU A 40 -1.32 -9.48 -3.45
CA LEU A 40 -1.42 -9.02 -2.07
C LEU A 40 -0.67 -9.98 -1.14
N LEU A 41 0.35 -9.48 -0.45
CA LEU A 41 1.11 -10.22 0.55
C LEU A 41 0.48 -10.07 1.94
N ALA A 42 0.15 -8.83 2.33
CA ALA A 42 -0.50 -8.51 3.60
C ALA A 42 -1.35 -7.24 3.49
N TYR A 43 -2.30 -7.07 4.39
CA TYR A 43 -3.13 -5.87 4.50
C TYR A 43 -3.49 -5.63 5.96
N SER A 44 -3.67 -4.36 6.34
CA SER A 44 -4.06 -4.03 7.71
C SER A 44 -5.57 -4.21 7.96
N SER A 45 -5.92 -4.52 9.21
CA SER A 45 -7.30 -4.62 9.67
C SER A 45 -7.91 -3.22 9.87
N HIS A 46 -9.05 -2.91 9.25
CA HIS A 46 -9.82 -1.68 9.52
C HIS A 46 -11.28 -1.80 9.06
N ASP A 47 -12.22 -1.25 9.84
CA ASP A 47 -13.63 -1.66 9.80
C ASP A 47 -14.61 -0.75 9.02
N GLU A 48 -14.31 0.52 8.73
CA GLU A 48 -15.43 1.43 8.38
C GLU A 48 -15.34 2.22 7.06
N GLU A 49 -14.17 2.42 6.44
CA GLU A 49 -14.12 3.05 5.11
C GLU A 49 -13.07 2.38 4.22
N THR A 50 -13.51 1.79 3.10
CA THR A 50 -12.62 1.11 2.16
C THR A 50 -13.12 1.24 0.73
N ASP A 51 -12.22 1.63 -0.17
CA ASP A 51 -12.54 1.80 -1.58
C ASP A 51 -12.72 0.46 -2.31
N ALA A 52 -13.45 0.48 -3.42
CA ALA A 52 -13.76 -0.74 -4.17
C ALA A 52 -12.50 -1.44 -4.72
N ALA A 53 -11.42 -0.67 -5.01
CA ALA A 53 -10.16 -1.22 -5.45
C ALA A 53 -9.54 -2.10 -4.34
N ARG A 54 -9.48 -1.62 -3.09
CA ARG A 54 -8.97 -2.36 -1.92
C ARG A 54 -9.82 -3.59 -1.62
N VAL A 55 -11.15 -3.48 -1.59
CA VAL A 55 -12.04 -4.65 -1.42
C VAL A 55 -11.71 -5.74 -2.43
N SER A 56 -11.62 -5.35 -3.70
CA SER A 56 -11.33 -6.28 -4.79
C SER A 56 -9.93 -6.90 -4.66
N THR A 57 -8.93 -6.11 -4.26
CA THR A 57 -7.57 -6.60 -4.01
C THR A 57 -7.52 -7.62 -2.87
N ILE A 58 -8.23 -7.37 -1.76
CA ILE A 58 -8.25 -8.28 -0.60
C ILE A 58 -8.95 -9.59 -0.95
N ILE A 59 -10.16 -9.52 -1.52
CA ILE A 59 -10.93 -10.71 -1.89
C ILE A 59 -10.21 -11.54 -2.96
N GLY A 60 -9.66 -10.87 -3.98
CA GLY A 60 -8.96 -11.53 -5.09
C GLY A 60 -7.50 -11.88 -4.80
N ARG A 61 -6.95 -11.45 -3.66
CA ARG A 61 -5.52 -11.51 -3.31
C ARG A 61 -4.58 -10.94 -4.39
N ARG A 62 -5.08 -10.02 -5.22
CA ARG A 62 -4.34 -9.43 -6.35
C ARG A 62 -5.00 -8.12 -6.76
N VAL A 63 -4.19 -7.11 -7.10
CA VAL A 63 -4.71 -5.83 -7.60
C VAL A 63 -5.49 -6.04 -8.91
N PRO A 64 -6.71 -5.50 -9.04
CA PRO A 64 -7.49 -5.64 -10.27
C PRO A 64 -6.74 -5.07 -11.49
N GLU A 65 -6.78 -5.78 -12.63
CA GLU A 65 -6.08 -5.37 -13.85
C GLU A 65 -6.45 -3.95 -14.31
N ARG A 66 -7.71 -3.55 -14.13
CA ARG A 66 -8.16 -2.17 -14.44
C ARG A 66 -7.39 -1.09 -13.66
N VAL A 67 -7.00 -1.39 -12.42
CA VAL A 67 -6.22 -0.47 -11.56
C VAL A 67 -4.77 -0.45 -12.05
N ILE A 68 -4.18 -1.63 -12.32
CA ILE A 68 -2.82 -1.75 -12.85
C ILE A 68 -2.69 -0.99 -14.17
N HIS A 69 -3.60 -1.22 -15.12
CA HIS A 69 -3.63 -0.50 -16.39
C HIS A 69 -3.74 1.01 -16.21
N ARG A 70 -4.59 1.47 -15.27
CA ARG A 70 -4.70 2.90 -14.98
C ARG A 70 -3.41 3.46 -14.40
N PHE A 71 -2.76 2.75 -13.48
CA PHE A 71 -1.48 3.17 -12.90
C PHE A 71 -0.37 3.25 -13.94
N TRP A 72 -0.32 2.34 -14.91
CA TRP A 72 0.59 2.48 -16.05
C TRP A 72 0.29 3.73 -16.88
N LYS A 73 -0.99 3.94 -17.22
CA LYS A 73 -1.43 5.09 -18.03
C LYS A 73 -1.12 6.44 -17.37
N GLU A 74 -1.30 6.54 -16.05
CA GLU A 74 -1.04 7.77 -15.27
C GLU A 74 0.43 7.90 -14.83
N GLY A 75 1.32 6.96 -15.23
CA GLY A 75 2.74 7.00 -14.88
C GLY A 75 3.08 6.59 -13.45
N VAL A 76 2.10 6.14 -12.65
CA VAL A 76 2.30 5.71 -11.25
C VAL A 76 3.33 4.58 -11.13
N ILE A 77 3.15 3.47 -11.86
CA ILE A 77 4.10 2.34 -11.80
C ILE A 77 5.49 2.74 -12.31
N PRO A 78 5.64 3.42 -13.46
CA PRO A 78 6.94 3.95 -13.89
C PRO A 78 7.64 4.80 -12.83
N THR A 79 6.93 5.72 -12.16
CA THR A 79 7.50 6.57 -11.09
C THR A 79 7.92 5.75 -9.88
N LEU A 80 7.05 4.85 -9.42
CA LEU A 80 7.38 3.94 -8.31
C LEU A 80 8.60 3.08 -8.65
N ASN A 81 8.75 2.60 -9.89
CA ASN A 81 9.90 1.79 -10.29
C ASN A 81 11.22 2.58 -10.34
N GLN A 82 11.19 3.90 -10.46
CA GLN A 82 12.38 4.76 -10.64
C GLN A 82 12.74 5.61 -9.41
N SER A 83 11.87 5.66 -8.38
CA SER A 83 12.04 6.50 -7.20
C SER A 83 11.83 5.71 -5.91
N ASP A 84 12.49 6.16 -4.85
CA ASP A 84 12.26 5.70 -3.47
C ASP A 84 11.39 6.68 -2.68
N GLU A 85 10.96 7.77 -3.29
CA GLU A 85 10.10 8.76 -2.67
C GLU A 85 8.63 8.31 -2.66
N PRO A 86 7.87 8.60 -1.59
CA PRO A 86 6.43 8.36 -1.57
C PRO A 86 5.70 9.13 -2.68
N LEU A 87 4.87 8.44 -3.44
CA LEU A 87 4.01 9.02 -4.47
C LEU A 87 2.59 9.18 -3.95
N VAL A 88 2.09 10.43 -3.96
CA VAL A 88 0.67 10.72 -3.70
C VAL A 88 -0.13 10.48 -4.97
N ILE A 89 -1.12 9.59 -4.90
CA ILE A 89 -2.00 9.24 -6.00
C ILE A 89 -3.41 9.74 -5.65
N PRO A 90 -3.96 10.71 -6.40
CA PRO A 90 -5.29 11.23 -6.14
C PRO A 90 -6.36 10.16 -6.42
N LYS A 91 -7.55 10.36 -5.84
CA LYS A 91 -8.74 9.56 -6.12
C LYS A 91 -8.96 9.43 -7.62
N ILE A 92 -9.15 8.19 -8.10
CA ILE A 92 -9.54 7.89 -9.47
C ILE A 92 -10.91 7.20 -9.45
N GLY A 93 -11.96 8.01 -9.55
CA GLY A 93 -13.34 7.57 -9.26
C GLY A 93 -13.87 6.48 -10.18
N ASP A 94 -13.52 6.51 -11.47
CA ASP A 94 -14.00 5.55 -12.48
C ASP A 94 -13.52 4.11 -12.24
N ILE A 95 -12.35 3.93 -11.62
CA ILE A 95 -11.81 2.63 -11.22
C ILE A 95 -12.06 2.31 -9.73
N GLY A 96 -12.84 3.14 -9.02
CA GLY A 96 -13.18 2.93 -7.61
C GLY A 96 -11.98 3.06 -6.67
N LEU A 97 -11.01 3.91 -7.04
CA LEU A 97 -9.77 4.15 -6.32
C LEU A 97 -9.89 5.40 -5.45
N GLY A 98 -9.74 5.27 -4.13
CA GLY A 98 -9.58 6.38 -3.20
C GLY A 98 -8.20 7.03 -3.28
N ASN A 99 -8.02 8.13 -2.54
CA ASN A 99 -6.71 8.75 -2.36
C ASN A 99 -5.75 7.75 -1.70
N ARG A 100 -4.51 7.72 -2.15
CA ARG A 100 -3.51 6.81 -1.59
C ARG A 100 -2.10 7.38 -1.70
N VAL A 101 -1.23 6.88 -0.85
CA VAL A 101 0.21 7.06 -0.98
C VAL A 101 0.80 5.69 -1.28
N ALA A 102 1.69 5.63 -2.26
CA ALA A 102 2.42 4.41 -2.60
C ALA A 102 3.92 4.67 -2.50
N ILE A 103 4.67 3.68 -2.02
CA ILE A 103 6.13 3.70 -1.95
C ILE A 103 6.65 2.32 -2.36
N SER A 104 7.76 2.31 -3.09
CA SER A 104 8.41 1.08 -3.50
C SER A 104 9.23 0.48 -2.36
N ILE A 105 9.05 -0.81 -2.13
CA ILE A 105 9.94 -1.58 -1.25
C ILE A 105 11.04 -2.17 -2.13
N ARG A 106 12.28 -1.85 -1.79
CA ARG A 106 13.46 -2.39 -2.47
C ARG A 106 14.35 -3.05 -1.42
N GLN A 107 14.93 -4.18 -1.81
CA GLN A 107 16.13 -4.67 -1.16
C GLN A 107 17.29 -4.14 -1.97
N ASN A 108 18.24 -3.46 -1.32
CA ASN A 108 19.44 -2.92 -1.97
C ASN A 108 20.06 -3.94 -2.93
N GLU A 109 20.51 -3.45 -4.09
CA GLU A 109 21.56 -4.12 -4.86
C GLU A 109 22.80 -4.42 -4.00
#